data_AF-A0A6V6Z817-F1
#
_entry.id   AF-A0A6V6Z817-F1
#
_cell.length_a   1.000
_cell.length_b   1.000
_cell.length_c   1.000
_cell.angle_alpha   90.00
_cell.angle_beta   90.00
_cell.angle_gamma   90.00
#
_symmetry.space_group_name_H-M   'P 1'
#
loop_
_entity.id
_entity.type
_entity.pdbx_description
1 polymer ?
#
loop_
_entity_poly.entity_id
_entity_poly.type
_entity_poly.pdbx_seq_one_letter_code
_entity_poly.pdbx_strand_id
1 'polypeptide(L)'
;MKKNFLILLLLLGIQVFSQNDDPDQKFHHKVYGKCFKSLKQIPETENQLLLKALSFCSLLECTIGFEYSENKKDTQDAILKRAIEITNLLYDEGTPVYLISGLDSSDEAEKQNQNITDDNNLVYISVGGCVSTNELQKIKQIINQQTLKLINKK
;
A
#
# COMPACT_ATOMS: atom_id res chain seq x y z
N MET A 1 -15.62 38.39 -29.90
CA MET A 1 -16.34 37.12 -29.64
C MET A 1 -15.59 35.86 -30.11
N LYS A 2 -14.92 35.84 -31.28
CA LYS A 2 -14.20 34.65 -31.78
C LYS A 2 -13.02 34.15 -30.90
N LYS A 3 -12.29 35.06 -30.25
CA LYS A 3 -11.11 34.73 -29.43
C LYS A 3 -11.46 34.04 -28.10
N ASN A 4 -12.57 34.45 -27.46
CA ASN A 4 -13.04 33.85 -26.20
C ASN A 4 -13.64 32.45 -26.43
N PHE A 5 -14.25 32.21 -27.59
CA PHE A 5 -14.75 30.89 -27.97
C PHE A 5 -13.60 29.88 -28.18
N LEU A 6 -12.48 30.34 -28.75
CA LEU A 6 -11.29 29.51 -28.95
C LEU A 6 -10.66 29.07 -27.62
N ILE A 7 -10.63 29.96 -26.62
CA ILE A 7 -10.12 29.67 -25.27
C ILE A 7 -11.01 28.65 -24.55
N LEU A 8 -12.33 28.77 -24.69
CA LEU A 8 -13.29 27.83 -24.11
C LEU A 8 -13.16 26.43 -24.74
N LEU A 9 -12.92 26.37 -26.05
CA LEU A 9 -12.74 25.11 -26.79
C LEU A 9 -11.40 24.43 -26.44
N LEU A 10 -10.36 25.23 -26.16
CA LEU A 10 -9.07 24.73 -25.68
C LEU A 10 -9.18 24.13 -24.27
N LEU A 11 -9.95 24.76 -23.37
CA LEU A 11 -10.19 24.26 -22.01
C LEU A 11 -10.98 22.93 -21.97
N LEU A 12 -11.87 22.72 -22.94
CA LEU A 12 -12.60 21.44 -23.10
C LEU A 12 -11.70 20.33 -23.66
N GLY A 13 -10.69 20.66 -24.46
CA GLY A 13 -9.73 19.70 -25.03
C GLY A 13 -8.69 19.18 -24.02
N ILE A 14 -8.56 19.81 -22.85
CA ILE A 14 -7.63 19.38 -21.78
C ILE A 14 -8.29 18.40 -20.80
N GLN A 15 -9.54 17.97 -21.05
CA GLN A 15 -10.12 16.84 -20.32
C GLN A 15 -9.52 15.54 -20.83
N VAL A 16 -8.23 15.36 -20.58
CA VAL A 16 -7.56 14.07 -20.66
C VAL A 16 -8.22 13.19 -19.60
N PHE A 17 -9.11 12.30 -20.02
CA PHE A 17 -9.58 11.19 -19.20
C PHE A 17 -8.40 10.23 -19.01
N SER A 18 -7.52 10.52 -18.06
CA SER A 18 -6.54 9.57 -17.57
C SER A 18 -6.98 9.12 -16.19
N GLN A 19 -7.78 8.06 -16.19
CA GLN A 19 -8.01 7.08 -15.12
C GLN A 19 -9.23 6.27 -15.57
N ASN A 20 -8.98 5.28 -16.44
CA ASN A 20 -9.84 4.11 -16.41
C ASN A 20 -9.68 3.50 -15.00
N ASP A 21 -10.76 2.96 -14.45
CA ASP A 21 -10.76 2.24 -13.17
C ASP A 21 -9.76 1.07 -13.23
N ASP A 22 -8.49 1.37 -12.94
CA ASP A 22 -7.40 0.40 -12.91
C ASP A 22 -7.69 -0.57 -11.75
N PRO A 23 -7.80 -1.89 -12.03
CA PRO A 23 -7.94 -2.90 -11.00
C PRO A 23 -6.90 -2.75 -9.88
N ASP A 24 -5.66 -2.34 -10.20
CA ASP A 24 -4.60 -2.12 -9.22
C ASP A 24 -4.93 -0.96 -8.27
N GLN A 25 -5.42 0.17 -8.79
CA GLN A 25 -5.88 1.29 -7.94
C GLN A 25 -7.00 0.88 -6.99
N LYS A 26 -7.89 -0.01 -7.43
CA LYS A 26 -8.99 -0.54 -6.61
C LYS A 26 -8.47 -1.35 -5.43
N PHE A 27 -7.49 -2.24 -5.62
CA PHE A 27 -6.91 -3.04 -4.54
C PHE A 27 -5.99 -2.20 -3.64
N HIS A 28 -5.23 -1.27 -4.22
CA HIS A 28 -4.37 -0.38 -3.47
C HIS A 28 -5.16 0.43 -2.43
N HIS A 29 -6.33 0.99 -2.78
CA HIS A 29 -7.17 1.70 -1.81
C HIS A 29 -7.94 0.76 -0.86
N LYS A 30 -8.46 -0.37 -1.36
CA LYS A 30 -9.33 -1.25 -0.55
C LYS A 30 -8.58 -2.16 0.41
N VAL A 31 -7.31 -2.46 0.14
CA VAL A 31 -6.50 -3.41 0.92
C VAL A 31 -5.30 -2.69 1.52
N TYR A 32 -4.40 -2.15 0.70
CA TYR A 32 -3.13 -1.60 1.18
C TYR A 32 -3.28 -0.28 1.94
N GLY A 33 -4.17 0.60 1.47
CA GLY A 33 -4.57 1.84 2.14
C GLY A 33 -5.69 1.68 3.16
N LYS A 34 -6.19 0.47 3.42
CA LYS A 34 -7.29 0.25 4.35
C LYS A 34 -6.88 0.61 5.77
N CYS A 35 -7.59 1.58 6.35
CA CYS A 35 -7.35 2.05 7.71
C CYS A 35 -8.23 1.31 8.74
N PHE A 36 -7.60 0.56 9.65
CA PHE A 36 -8.26 -0.10 10.77
C PHE A 36 -8.42 0.87 11.95
N LYS A 37 -9.62 1.46 12.08
CA LYS A 37 -9.93 2.51 13.08
C LYS A 37 -9.74 2.10 14.55
N SER A 38 -9.71 0.80 14.85
CA SER A 38 -9.48 0.27 16.19
C SER A 38 -8.01 0.38 16.63
N LEU A 39 -7.08 0.54 15.68
CA LEU A 39 -5.66 0.63 15.96
C LEU A 39 -5.29 1.99 16.54
N LYS A 40 -4.58 1.96 17.66
CA LYS A 40 -4.10 3.17 18.35
C LYS A 40 -2.81 3.69 17.68
N GLN A 41 -2.46 4.94 17.96
CA GLN A 41 -1.17 5.49 17.56
C GLN A 41 0.00 4.67 18.15
N ILE A 42 1.14 4.68 17.48
CA ILE A 42 2.39 4.06 17.94
C ILE A 42 3.13 5.09 18.82
N PRO A 43 3.32 4.85 20.13
CA PRO A 43 3.98 5.82 21.02
C PRO A 43 5.39 6.22 20.57
N GLU A 44 6.13 5.28 19.98
CA GLU A 44 7.52 5.45 19.51
C GLU A 44 7.65 6.45 18.35
N THR A 45 6.54 6.91 17.77
CA THR A 45 6.51 7.86 16.64
C THR A 45 6.21 9.29 17.07
N GLU A 46 5.79 9.53 18.31
CA GLU A 46 5.28 10.83 18.79
C GLU A 46 6.33 11.96 18.77
N ASN A 47 7.60 11.63 18.94
CA ASN A 47 8.69 12.61 18.99
C ASN A 47 9.22 13.02 17.61
N GLN A 48 8.64 12.48 16.52
CA GLN A 48 9.12 12.70 15.17
C GLN A 48 8.01 13.30 14.31
N LEU A 49 8.18 14.55 13.87
CA LEU A 49 7.10 15.31 13.21
C LEU A 49 6.43 14.55 12.06
N LEU A 50 7.23 13.95 11.17
CA LEU A 50 6.72 13.20 10.02
C LEU A 50 5.97 11.93 10.45
N LEU A 51 6.50 11.18 11.40
CA LEU A 51 5.88 9.93 11.83
C LEU A 51 4.66 10.16 12.71
N LYS A 52 4.66 11.21 13.53
CA LYS A 52 3.52 11.63 14.36
C LYS A 52 2.27 11.94 13.52
N ALA A 53 2.46 12.40 12.29
CA ALA A 53 1.37 12.69 11.37
C ALA A 53 0.70 11.42 10.79
N LEU A 54 1.37 10.26 10.87
CA LEU A 54 0.83 8.99 10.41
C LEU A 54 0.03 8.31 11.51
N SER A 55 -1.14 7.78 11.16
CA SER A 55 -1.99 7.08 12.13
C SER A 55 -1.57 5.62 12.34
N PHE A 56 -0.81 5.06 11.39
CA PHE A 56 -0.36 3.66 11.37
C PHE A 56 -1.52 2.68 11.46
N CYS A 57 -2.63 3.00 10.80
CA CYS A 57 -3.80 2.13 10.74
C CYS A 57 -3.87 1.32 9.43
N SER A 58 -2.97 1.57 8.48
CA SER A 58 -2.90 0.89 7.18
C SER A 58 -1.48 0.40 6.86
N LEU A 59 -1.36 -0.58 5.96
CA LEU A 59 -0.05 -1.04 5.50
C LEU A 59 0.72 0.06 4.75
N LEU A 60 0.01 0.90 3.98
CA LEU A 60 0.58 2.07 3.31
C LEU A 60 1.27 3.03 4.30
N GLU A 61 0.62 3.37 5.41
CA GLU A 61 1.26 4.23 6.42
C GLU A 61 2.41 3.52 7.13
N CYS A 62 2.30 2.21 7.36
CA CYS A 62 3.39 1.42 7.93
C CYS A 62 4.63 1.41 7.02
N THR A 63 4.48 1.23 5.71
CA THR A 63 5.61 1.26 4.78
C THR A 63 6.24 2.65 4.71
N ILE A 64 5.44 3.70 4.51
CA ILE A 64 5.90 5.09 4.53
C ILE A 64 6.65 5.39 5.84
N GLY A 65 6.04 5.10 6.98
CA GLY A 65 6.65 5.38 8.27
C GLY A 65 7.92 4.57 8.52
N PHE A 66 7.98 3.33 8.03
CA PHE A 66 9.17 2.49 8.15
C PHE A 66 10.35 3.10 7.39
N GLU A 67 10.13 3.57 6.16
CA GLU A 67 11.15 4.26 5.35
C GLU A 67 11.64 5.55 6.03
N TYR A 68 10.74 6.35 6.61
CA TYR A 68 11.12 7.59 7.34
C TYR A 68 11.70 7.36 8.74
N SER A 69 11.72 6.11 9.22
CA SER A 69 12.28 5.72 10.52
C SER A 69 13.68 5.11 10.42
N GLU A 70 14.37 5.30 9.28
CA GLU A 70 15.75 4.86 9.09
C GLU A 70 16.62 5.22 10.30
N ASN A 71 17.43 4.25 10.75
CA ASN A 71 18.32 4.36 11.90
C ASN A 71 17.63 4.54 13.28
N LYS A 72 16.31 4.35 13.38
CA LYS A 72 15.55 4.45 14.64
C LYS A 72 14.95 3.10 14.99
N LYS A 73 15.78 2.23 15.57
CA LYS A 73 15.46 0.82 15.80
C LYS A 73 14.14 0.59 16.55
N ASP A 74 13.94 1.28 17.67
CA ASP A 74 12.72 1.07 18.48
C ASP A 74 11.45 1.46 17.71
N THR A 75 11.51 2.57 16.97
CA THR A 75 10.43 2.99 16.08
C THR A 75 10.20 1.99 14.95
N GLN A 76 11.26 1.49 14.32
CA GLN A 76 11.17 0.47 13.27
C GLN A 76 10.53 -0.82 13.78
N ASP A 77 10.96 -1.31 14.95
CA ASP A 77 10.43 -2.54 15.54
C ASP A 77 8.94 -2.38 15.89
N ALA A 78 8.53 -1.21 16.41
CA ALA A 78 7.12 -0.90 16.69
C ALA A 78 6.27 -0.86 15.40
N ILE A 79 6.77 -0.22 14.34
CA ILE A 79 6.10 -0.16 13.03
C ILE A 79 5.98 -1.55 12.40
N LEU A 80 7.01 -2.40 12.48
CA LEU A 80 6.95 -3.78 11.98
C LEU A 80 5.92 -4.62 12.74
N LYS A 81 5.86 -4.48 14.06
CA LYS A 81 4.83 -5.16 14.87
C LYS A 81 3.42 -4.73 14.44
N ARG A 82 3.21 -3.43 14.18
CA ARG A 82 1.95 -2.91 13.66
C ARG A 82 1.63 -3.43 12.25
N ALA A 83 2.63 -3.49 11.36
CA ALA A 83 2.43 -4.04 10.02
C ALA A 83 1.98 -5.51 10.09
N ILE A 84 2.60 -6.32 10.96
CA ILE A 84 2.20 -7.71 11.22
C ILE A 84 0.76 -7.79 11.76
N GLU A 85 0.40 -6.92 12.71
CA GLU A 85 -0.97 -6.83 13.24
C GLU A 85 -2.00 -6.57 12.13
N ILE A 86 -1.72 -5.60 11.26
CA ILE A 86 -2.58 -5.27 10.11
C ILE A 86 -2.65 -6.43 9.11
N THR A 87 -1.52 -7.10 8.83
CA THR A 87 -1.50 -8.29 7.96
C THR A 87 -2.41 -9.41 8.48
N ASN A 88 -2.43 -9.64 9.81
CA ASN A 88 -3.35 -10.61 10.41
C ASN A 88 -4.81 -10.18 10.23
N LEU A 89 -5.12 -8.90 10.49
CA LEU A 89 -6.49 -8.39 10.32
C LEU A 89 -6.99 -8.53 8.88
N LEU A 90 -6.14 -8.23 7.89
CA LEU A 90 -6.46 -8.41 6.48
C LEU A 90 -6.69 -9.87 6.12
N TYR A 91 -5.91 -10.80 6.67
CA TYR A 91 -6.12 -12.25 6.50
C TYR A 91 -7.43 -12.71 7.12
N ASP A 92 -7.74 -12.27 8.35
CA ASP A 92 -8.95 -12.64 9.08
C ASP A 92 -10.23 -12.15 8.38
N GLU A 93 -10.14 -11.02 7.67
CA GLU A 93 -11.22 -10.50 6.81
C GLU A 93 -11.29 -11.19 5.44
N GLY A 94 -10.41 -12.16 5.15
CA GLY A 94 -10.41 -12.94 3.91
C GLY A 94 -9.71 -12.26 2.74
N THR A 95 -8.87 -11.24 2.99
CA THR A 95 -8.08 -10.53 1.98
C THR A 95 -6.58 -10.59 2.31
N PRO A 96 -5.95 -11.78 2.31
CA PRO A 96 -4.50 -11.86 2.46
C PRO A 96 -3.79 -11.02 1.39
N VAL A 97 -2.62 -10.48 1.75
CA VAL A 97 -1.91 -9.50 0.91
C VAL A 97 -0.48 -9.92 0.62
N TYR A 98 -0.06 -9.77 -0.63
CA TYR A 98 1.30 -10.00 -1.08
C TYR A 98 1.84 -8.77 -1.80
N LEU A 99 2.91 -8.20 -1.27
CA LEU A 99 3.51 -6.98 -1.81
C LEU A 99 4.60 -7.34 -2.83
N ILE A 100 4.53 -6.77 -4.03
CA ILE A 100 5.53 -6.90 -5.10
C ILE A 100 6.08 -5.53 -5.47
N SER A 101 7.28 -5.47 -6.03
CA SER A 101 7.97 -4.19 -6.27
C SER A 101 8.98 -4.32 -7.41
N GLY A 102 9.27 -3.23 -8.10
CA GLY A 102 10.28 -3.17 -9.16
C GLY A 102 9.67 -2.98 -10.54
N LEU A 103 10.48 -3.22 -11.58
CA LEU A 103 10.04 -3.09 -12.97
C LEU A 103 8.83 -4.02 -13.23
N ASP A 104 7.82 -3.48 -13.90
CA ASP A 104 6.59 -4.18 -14.31
C ASP A 104 5.74 -4.76 -13.16
N SER A 105 6.01 -4.36 -11.91
CA SER A 105 5.26 -4.86 -10.75
C SER A 105 3.78 -4.46 -10.74
N SER A 106 3.42 -3.35 -11.38
CA SER A 106 2.01 -2.95 -11.59
C SER A 106 1.28 -3.95 -12.48
N ASP A 107 1.86 -4.26 -13.64
CA ASP A 107 1.29 -5.19 -14.63
C ASP A 107 1.20 -6.60 -14.06
N GLU A 108 2.22 -7.02 -13.29
CA GLU A 108 2.20 -8.30 -12.59
C GLU A 108 1.11 -8.35 -11.52
N ALA A 109 0.92 -7.28 -10.73
CA ALA A 109 -0.15 -7.20 -9.74
C ALA A 109 -1.53 -7.31 -10.40
N GLU A 110 -1.74 -6.56 -11.49
CA GLU A 110 -2.98 -6.63 -12.26
C GLU A 110 -3.26 -8.05 -12.74
N LYS A 111 -2.27 -8.69 -13.36
CA LYS A 111 -2.39 -10.05 -13.90
C LYS A 111 -2.73 -11.07 -12.81
N GLN A 112 -2.04 -11.04 -11.68
CA GLN A 112 -2.28 -11.98 -10.58
C GLN A 112 -3.67 -11.74 -9.94
N ASN A 113 -4.12 -10.49 -9.88
CA ASN A 113 -5.41 -10.15 -9.29
C ASN A 113 -6.63 -10.42 -10.20
N GLN A 114 -6.44 -10.87 -11.45
CA GLN A 114 -7.56 -11.21 -12.33
C GLN A 114 -8.40 -12.39 -11.82
N ASN A 115 -7.79 -13.34 -11.10
CA ASN A 115 -8.45 -14.59 -10.67
C ASN A 115 -8.26 -14.92 -9.17
N ILE A 116 -8.29 -13.95 -8.26
CA ILE A 116 -7.97 -14.11 -6.81
C ILE A 116 -8.56 -15.35 -6.09
N THR A 117 -9.69 -15.89 -6.56
CA THR A 117 -10.35 -17.07 -5.96
C THR A 117 -9.54 -18.35 -6.08
N ASP A 118 -8.61 -18.45 -7.03
CA ASP A 118 -7.75 -19.63 -7.20
C ASP A 118 -6.55 -19.65 -6.26
N ASP A 119 -6.16 -18.50 -5.70
CA ASP A 119 -5.00 -18.33 -4.83
C ASP A 119 -5.37 -17.86 -3.41
N ASN A 120 -6.29 -18.57 -2.74
CA ASN A 120 -6.68 -18.26 -1.34
C ASN A 120 -7.17 -16.81 -1.11
N ASN A 121 -7.69 -16.14 -2.15
CA ASN A 121 -8.04 -14.71 -2.14
C ASN A 121 -6.83 -13.78 -1.90
N LEU A 122 -5.62 -14.23 -2.27
CA LEU A 122 -4.39 -13.44 -2.18
C LEU A 122 -4.46 -12.24 -3.13
N VAL A 123 -4.28 -11.06 -2.56
CA VAL A 123 -4.25 -9.80 -3.29
C VAL A 123 -2.81 -9.37 -3.46
N TYR A 124 -2.37 -9.26 -4.70
CA TYR A 124 -1.07 -8.74 -5.07
C TYR A 124 -1.12 -7.22 -5.12
N ILE A 125 -0.18 -6.54 -4.48
CA ILE A 125 -0.09 -5.07 -4.49
C ILE A 125 1.28 -4.67 -4.96
N SER A 126 1.32 -3.88 -6.03
CA SER A 126 2.54 -3.20 -6.47
C SER A 126 2.89 -2.09 -5.47
N VAL A 127 4.10 -2.15 -4.90
CA VAL A 127 4.64 -1.15 -3.97
C VAL A 127 6.02 -0.68 -4.43
N GLY A 128 6.25 0.62 -4.32
CA GLY A 128 7.45 1.25 -4.87
C GLY A 128 7.39 1.36 -6.39
N GLY A 129 8.16 2.30 -6.95
CA GLY A 129 8.26 2.48 -8.39
C GLY A 129 9.36 1.60 -9.01
N CYS A 130 10.08 2.14 -9.98
CA CYS A 130 11.20 1.47 -10.64
C CYS A 130 12.37 1.12 -9.68
N VAL A 131 12.48 1.83 -8.56
CA VAL A 131 13.49 1.61 -7.52
C VAL A 131 12.82 1.45 -6.16
N SER A 132 13.43 0.62 -5.31
CA SER A 132 12.99 0.40 -3.94
C SER A 132 14.12 0.67 -2.96
N THR A 133 13.78 1.28 -1.83
CA THR A 133 14.67 1.43 -0.68
C THR A 133 14.91 0.08 0.00
N ASN A 134 15.97 -0.03 0.79
CA ASN A 134 16.26 -1.22 1.60
C ASN A 134 15.16 -1.44 2.65
N GLU A 135 14.66 -0.35 3.21
CA GLU A 135 13.59 -0.29 4.20
C GLU A 135 12.30 -0.86 3.62
N LEU A 136 11.89 -0.40 2.42
CA LEU A 136 10.72 -0.93 1.72
C LEU A 136 10.87 -2.43 1.44
N GLN A 137 12.04 -2.88 0.96
CA GLN A 137 12.27 -4.32 0.74
C GLN A 137 12.13 -5.12 2.03
N LYS A 138 12.65 -4.61 3.16
CA LYS A 138 12.59 -5.29 4.45
C LYS A 138 11.17 -5.43 4.98
N ILE A 139 10.39 -4.34 5.01
CA ILE A 139 9.00 -4.42 5.49
C ILE A 139 8.13 -5.26 4.55
N LYS A 140 8.34 -5.17 3.23
CA LYS A 140 7.70 -6.01 2.21
C LYS A 140 7.93 -7.49 2.49
N GLN A 141 9.19 -7.89 2.72
CA GLN A 141 9.56 -9.27 3.03
C GLN A 141 8.84 -9.77 4.29
N ILE A 142 8.80 -8.95 5.36
CA ILE A 142 8.15 -9.33 6.62
C ILE A 142 6.63 -9.51 6.45
N ILE A 143 5.98 -8.59 5.74
CA ILE A 143 4.54 -8.69 5.43
C ILE A 143 4.27 -9.96 4.64
N ASN A 144 5.01 -10.20 3.56
CA ASN A 144 4.82 -11.38 2.70
C ASN A 144 5.08 -12.68 3.46
N GLN A 145 6.14 -12.75 4.28
CA GLN A 145 6.42 -13.92 5.11
C GLN A 145 5.29 -14.19 6.11
N GLN A 146 4.73 -13.14 6.73
CA GLN A 146 3.60 -13.30 7.63
C GLN A 146 2.34 -13.77 6.89
N THR A 147 2.01 -13.19 5.73
CA THR A 147 0.88 -13.65 4.91
C THR A 147 1.01 -15.11 4.53
N LEU A 148 2.17 -15.52 3.99
CA LEU A 148 2.41 -16.91 3.59
C LEU A 148 2.34 -17.87 4.79
N LYS A 149 2.83 -17.45 5.96
CA LYS A 149 2.71 -18.22 7.19
C LYS A 149 1.25 -18.41 7.63
N LEU A 150 0.38 -17.43 7.41
CA LEU A 150 -1.05 -17.54 7.74
C LEU A 150 -1.77 -18.46 6.75
N ILE A 151 -1.46 -18.35 5.46
CA ILE A 151 -2.02 -19.22 4.41
C ILE A 151 -1.63 -20.68 4.65
N ASN A 152 -0.36 -20.96 4.92
CA ASN A 152 0.17 -22.34 5.08
C ASN A 152 -0.20 -23.01 6.41
N LYS A 153 -0.83 -22.30 7.34
CA LYS A 153 -1.30 -22.85 8.62
C LYS A 153 -2.72 -23.43 8.55
N LYS A 154 -3.43 -23.18 7.46
CA LYS A 154 -4.72 -23.79 7.14
C LYS A 154 -4.53 -25.19 6.59
#